data_AF-A0A5V6VN39-F1
#
_entry.id   AF-A0A5V6VN39-F1
#
_cell.length_a   1.000
_cell.length_b   1.000
_cell.length_c   1.000
_cell.angle_alpha   90.00
_cell.angle_beta   90.00
_cell.angle_gamma   90.00
#
_symmetry.space_group_name_H-M   'P 1'
#
loop_
_entity.id
_entity.type
_entity.pdbx_description
1 polymer ?
#
loop_
_entity_poly.entity_id
_entity_poly.type
_entity_poly.pdbx_seq_one_letter_code
_entity_poly.pdbx_strand_id
1 'polypeptide(L)'
;MNLQHHFLIAMPALQDPIFRRSVVYICEHNQDGAMGIIINKPLENLQIEGILEKLKITPEPRDSAIRLDKAVMLGGPLAEDRGFILHTPPSRFASSIRISDNTVITTSRDVLETLGTQQQPSDVLVALGYASWDKGQLEQELLDNAWLTAPADLNILFKTPIAERWREAAKLIGIDILTMPGVAGHA
;
A
#
# COMPACT_ATOMS: atom_id res chain seq x y z
N MET A 1 15.14 5.47 -13.94
CA MET A 1 13.76 5.02 -14.20
C MET A 1 12.92 5.49 -13.02
N ASN A 2 11.83 6.24 -13.20
CA ASN A 2 10.98 6.63 -12.06
C ASN A 2 9.88 5.57 -11.87
N LEU A 3 9.80 5.00 -10.66
CA LEU A 3 8.84 3.96 -10.28
C LEU A 3 7.75 4.50 -9.36
N GLN A 4 7.72 5.81 -9.12
CA GLN A 4 6.61 6.45 -8.44
C GLN A 4 5.30 6.08 -9.13
N HIS A 5 4.26 5.80 -8.33
CA HIS A 5 2.96 5.33 -8.84
C HIS A 5 3.03 3.99 -9.58
N HIS A 6 3.91 3.08 -9.14
CA HIS A 6 3.95 1.70 -9.62
C HIS A 6 3.73 0.72 -8.46
N PHE A 7 3.36 -0.50 -8.83
CA PHE A 7 3.40 -1.66 -7.95
C PHE A 7 4.71 -2.42 -8.14
N LEU A 8 5.34 -2.79 -7.02
CA LEU A 8 6.30 -3.88 -6.95
C LEU A 8 5.55 -5.13 -6.51
N ILE A 9 5.71 -6.20 -7.29
CA ILE A 9 5.05 -7.47 -7.06
C ILE A 9 6.14 -8.46 -6.70
N ALA A 10 6.08 -8.97 -5.47
CA ALA A 10 7.07 -9.92 -4.98
C ALA A 10 7.05 -11.19 -5.82
N MET A 11 8.21 -11.60 -6.33
CA MET A 11 8.33 -12.87 -7.03
C MET A 11 8.09 -14.05 -6.07
N PRO A 12 7.53 -15.19 -6.53
CA PRO A 12 7.31 -16.35 -5.67
C PRO A 12 8.56 -16.87 -4.97
N ALA A 13 9.73 -16.64 -5.58
CA ALA A 13 11.03 -16.99 -5.04
C ALA A 13 11.49 -16.11 -3.86
N LEU A 14 10.92 -14.91 -3.69
CA LEU A 14 11.26 -14.01 -2.60
C LEU A 14 10.80 -14.59 -1.25
N GLN A 15 11.76 -15.05 -0.45
CA GLN A 15 11.50 -15.75 0.83
C GLN A 15 11.41 -14.81 2.04
N ASP A 16 11.60 -13.50 1.86
CA ASP A 16 11.49 -12.56 2.96
C ASP A 16 10.11 -12.66 3.63
N PRO A 17 10.00 -12.88 4.95
CA PRO A 17 8.71 -13.08 5.62
C PRO A 17 7.73 -11.91 5.45
N ILE A 18 8.25 -10.68 5.40
CA ILE A 18 7.48 -9.44 5.28
C ILE A 18 7.11 -9.18 3.83
N PHE A 19 7.97 -9.51 2.86
CA PHE A 19 7.73 -9.25 1.44
C PHE A 19 7.23 -10.44 0.63
N ARG A 20 7.26 -11.66 1.15
CA ARG A 20 6.77 -12.84 0.43
C ARG A 20 5.30 -12.67 0.06
N ARG A 21 5.01 -12.84 -1.24
CA ARG A 21 3.69 -12.61 -1.86
C ARG A 21 3.10 -11.23 -1.55
N SER A 22 3.94 -10.21 -1.37
CA SER A 22 3.48 -8.85 -1.15
C SER A 22 3.29 -8.08 -2.47
N VAL A 23 2.45 -7.06 -2.42
CA VAL A 23 2.35 -6.00 -3.42
C VAL A 23 2.69 -4.71 -2.71
N VAL A 24 3.76 -4.06 -3.13
CA VAL A 24 4.19 -2.76 -2.60
C VAL A 24 3.81 -1.69 -3.58
N TYR A 25 3.11 -0.66 -3.13
CA TYR A 25 2.85 0.54 -3.90
C TYR A 25 3.92 1.59 -3.64
N ILE A 26 4.61 2.02 -4.69
CA ILE A 26 5.72 2.97 -4.62
C ILE A 26 5.16 4.39 -4.59
N CYS A 27 5.39 5.04 -3.45
CA CYS A 27 4.93 6.39 -3.16
C CYS A 27 5.95 7.43 -3.62
N GLU A 28 7.24 7.11 -3.51
CA GLU A 28 8.34 7.98 -3.93
C GLU A 28 9.46 7.12 -4.51
N HIS A 29 10.08 7.58 -5.60
CA HIS A 29 11.31 7.00 -6.13
C HIS A 29 12.19 8.12 -6.69
N ASN A 30 13.36 8.32 -6.09
CA ASN A 30 14.32 9.36 -6.44
C ASN A 30 15.77 8.80 -6.42
N GLN A 31 16.77 9.68 -6.57
CA GLN A 31 18.19 9.27 -6.62
C GLN A 31 18.76 8.84 -5.27
N ASP A 32 18.07 9.14 -4.17
CA ASP A 32 18.49 8.82 -2.80
C ASP A 32 17.85 7.52 -2.31
N GLY A 33 16.79 7.06 -2.97
CA GLY A 33 16.15 5.78 -2.68
C GLY A 33 14.70 5.71 -3.16
N ALA A 34 13.97 4.73 -2.61
CA ALA A 34 12.54 4.56 -2.86
C ALA A 34 11.77 4.38 -1.55
N MET A 35 10.51 4.81 -1.54
CA MET A 35 9.57 4.57 -0.46
C MET A 35 8.31 3.92 -1.01
N GLY A 36 7.84 2.87 -0.36
CA GLY A 36 6.61 2.18 -0.71
C GLY A 36 5.86 1.63 0.49
N ILE A 37 4.61 1.24 0.23
CA ILE A 37 3.70 0.71 1.24
C ILE A 37 3.14 -0.62 0.73
N ILE A 38 3.23 -1.67 1.52
CA ILE A 38 2.57 -2.94 1.26
C ILE A 38 1.05 -2.76 1.36
N ILE A 39 0.34 -3.14 0.29
CA ILE A 39 -1.12 -2.93 0.18
C ILE A 39 -1.93 -4.23 0.28
N ASN A 40 -1.29 -5.38 0.49
CA ASN A 40 -1.96 -6.69 0.45
C ASN A 40 -1.69 -7.58 1.67
N LYS A 41 -1.19 -7.01 2.77
CA LYS A 41 -0.97 -7.73 4.03
C LYS A 41 -1.81 -7.07 5.14
N PRO A 42 -2.94 -7.67 5.55
CA PRO A 42 -3.73 -7.14 6.65
C PRO A 42 -3.08 -7.50 7.99
N LEU A 43 -3.21 -6.63 8.98
CA LEU A 43 -2.83 -6.90 10.37
C LEU A 43 -3.96 -7.67 11.06
N GLU A 44 -3.68 -8.87 11.55
CA GLU A 44 -4.69 -9.85 12.00
C GLU A 44 -5.55 -9.38 13.19
N ASN A 45 -5.16 -8.31 13.89
CA ASN A 45 -5.90 -7.79 15.06
C ASN A 45 -6.03 -6.26 15.07
N LEU A 46 -5.95 -5.61 13.90
CA LEU A 46 -6.09 -4.16 13.83
C LEU A 46 -7.03 -3.74 12.71
N GLN A 47 -8.13 -3.12 13.10
CA GLN A 47 -9.12 -2.51 12.21
C GLN A 47 -9.08 -0.99 12.34
N ILE A 48 -9.61 -0.29 11.35
CA ILE A 48 -9.67 1.18 11.36
C ILE A 48 -10.39 1.67 12.62
N GLU A 49 -11.50 1.04 13.01
CA GLU A 49 -12.21 1.37 14.25
C GLU A 49 -11.31 1.35 15.49
N GLY A 50 -10.48 0.30 15.64
CA GLY A 50 -9.54 0.20 16.76
C GLY A 50 -8.45 1.29 16.74
N ILE A 51 -8.07 1.82 15.57
CA ILE A 51 -7.19 3.00 15.49
C ILE A 51 -7.93 4.25 15.97
N LEU A 52 -9.17 4.45 15.51
CA LEU A 52 -9.97 5.62 15.89
C LEU A 52 -10.23 5.66 17.41
N GLU A 53 -10.54 4.52 18.01
CA GLU A 53 -10.71 4.39 19.47
C GLU A 53 -9.43 4.75 20.23
N LYS A 54 -8.28 4.20 19.81
CA LYS A 54 -6.97 4.50 20.43
C LYS A 54 -6.63 5.98 20.36
N LEU A 55 -6.97 6.63 19.26
CA LEU A 55 -6.75 8.07 19.05
C LEU A 55 -7.80 8.95 19.74
N LYS A 56 -8.81 8.35 20.39
CA LYS A 56 -9.95 9.05 21.01
C LYS A 56 -10.69 9.94 20.01
N ILE A 57 -10.73 9.53 18.74
CA ILE A 57 -11.48 10.20 17.70
C ILE A 57 -12.94 9.79 17.89
N THR A 58 -13.67 10.61 18.64
CA THR A 58 -15.09 10.42 18.90
C THR A 58 -15.89 10.57 17.60
N PRO A 59 -16.91 9.74 17.35
CA PRO A 59 -17.85 9.97 16.27
C PRO A 59 -18.55 11.33 16.45
N GLU A 60 -18.32 12.30 15.57
CA GLU A 60 -19.45 13.07 15.03
C GLU A 60 -20.45 12.07 14.44
N PRO A 61 -21.77 12.35 14.31
CA PRO A 61 -22.72 11.35 13.83
C PRO A 61 -22.24 10.68 12.55
N ARG A 62 -21.67 9.47 12.71
CA ARG A 62 -21.05 8.71 11.63
C ARG A 62 -22.15 8.25 10.73
N ASP A 63 -21.92 8.36 9.43
CA ASP A 63 -22.87 7.79 8.49
C ASP A 63 -22.83 6.27 8.63
N SER A 64 -23.93 5.67 9.08
CA SER A 64 -24.09 4.23 9.24
C SER A 64 -23.86 3.43 7.95
N ALA A 65 -23.90 4.10 6.78
CA ALA A 65 -23.55 3.51 5.50
C ALA A 65 -22.03 3.29 5.31
N ILE A 66 -21.18 3.96 6.08
CA ILE A 66 -19.72 3.87 5.94
C ILE A 66 -19.16 2.76 6.85
N ARG A 67 -18.64 1.71 6.20
CA ARG A 67 -18.01 0.55 6.83
C ARG A 67 -16.60 0.88 7.34
N LEU A 68 -16.42 0.94 8.67
CA LEU A 68 -15.14 1.19 9.36
C LEU A 68 -14.44 -0.09 9.85
N ASP A 69 -15.02 -1.25 9.60
CA ASP A 69 -14.47 -2.57 9.94
C ASP A 69 -13.38 -3.05 8.98
N LYS A 70 -12.87 -2.16 8.11
CA LYS A 70 -11.78 -2.48 7.20
C LYS A 70 -10.51 -2.79 8.00
N ALA A 71 -9.79 -3.82 7.55
CA ALA A 71 -8.50 -4.18 8.11
C ALA A 71 -7.45 -3.11 7.80
N VAL A 72 -6.56 -2.88 8.76
CA VAL A 72 -5.38 -2.04 8.58
C VAL A 72 -4.28 -2.88 7.95
N MET A 73 -3.59 -2.33 6.96
CA MET A 73 -2.50 -3.03 6.29
C MET A 73 -1.19 -2.89 7.08
N LEU A 74 -0.36 -3.91 7.04
CA LEU A 74 1.07 -3.78 7.31
C LEU A 74 1.68 -3.11 6.07
N GLY A 75 2.16 -1.87 6.22
CA GLY A 75 2.78 -1.10 5.15
C GLY A 75 4.28 -1.37 4.97
N GLY A 76 4.95 -1.88 6.00
CA GLY A 76 6.35 -2.32 5.93
C GLY A 76 6.99 -2.45 7.31
N PRO A 77 8.29 -2.83 7.35
CA PRO A 77 9.03 -3.07 8.61
C PRO A 77 9.44 -1.80 9.35
N LEU A 78 9.38 -0.63 8.70
CA LEU A 78 9.86 0.62 9.30
C LEU A 78 8.69 1.44 9.84
N ALA A 79 8.92 2.09 10.97
CA ALA A 79 7.97 2.99 11.62
C ALA A 79 6.58 2.36 11.79
N GLU A 80 6.51 1.15 12.34
CA GLU A 80 5.26 0.41 12.60
C GLU A 80 4.26 1.18 13.50
N ASP A 81 4.75 2.19 14.23
CA ASP A 81 3.96 3.12 15.05
C ASP A 81 3.32 4.26 14.23
N ARG A 82 3.76 4.49 13.00
CA ARG A 82 3.26 5.53 12.10
C ARG A 82 2.22 5.00 11.12
N GLY A 83 1.08 5.69 11.07
CA GLY A 83 0.02 5.43 10.11
C GLY A 83 0.20 6.21 8.82
N PHE A 84 0.07 5.51 7.70
CA PHE A 84 -0.01 6.07 6.36
C PHE A 84 -1.40 5.80 5.79
N ILE A 85 -2.06 6.86 5.35
CA ILE A 85 -3.40 6.79 4.79
C ILE A 85 -3.30 7.10 3.30
N LEU A 86 -3.54 6.10 2.47
CA LEU A 86 -3.73 6.28 1.04
C LEU A 86 -5.20 6.57 0.76
N HIS A 87 -5.47 7.61 -0.01
CA HIS A 87 -6.82 7.95 -0.39
C HIS A 87 -6.89 8.62 -1.76
N THR A 88 -8.08 8.63 -2.35
CA THR A 88 -8.35 9.45 -3.53
C THR A 88 -8.46 10.94 -3.15
N PRO A 89 -8.20 11.88 -4.06
CA PRO A 89 -8.46 13.30 -3.83
C PRO A 89 -9.88 13.54 -3.28
N PRO A 90 -10.07 14.60 -2.47
CA PRO A 90 -9.20 15.78 -2.35
C PRO A 90 -8.03 15.63 -1.35
N SER A 91 -6.92 16.34 -1.60
CA SER A 91 -5.74 16.44 -0.72
C SER A 91 -5.81 17.66 0.22
N ARG A 92 -6.90 17.78 0.99
CA ARG A 92 -7.12 18.93 1.89
C ARG A 92 -6.54 18.74 3.29
N PHE A 93 -5.93 17.59 3.54
CA PHE A 93 -5.41 17.23 4.85
C PHE A 93 -3.99 17.79 5.06
N ALA A 94 -3.62 18.00 6.32
CA ALA A 94 -2.26 18.30 6.71
C ALA A 94 -1.32 17.17 6.24
N SER A 95 -0.04 17.47 5.96
CA SER A 95 0.94 16.43 5.59
C SER A 95 0.47 15.45 4.48
N SER A 96 -0.31 15.96 3.52
CA SER A 96 -0.71 15.23 2.31
C SER A 96 0.35 15.39 1.21
N ILE A 97 0.74 14.28 0.60
CA ILE A 97 1.61 14.25 -0.57
C ILE A 97 0.83 13.63 -1.73
N ARG A 98 0.75 14.35 -2.85
CA ARG A 98 0.10 13.85 -4.07
C ARG A 98 1.07 12.96 -4.83
N ILE A 99 0.76 11.68 -4.94
CA ILE A 99 1.60 10.71 -5.66
C ILE A 99 1.24 10.67 -7.13
N SER A 100 -0.05 10.74 -7.44
CA SER A 100 -0.59 10.80 -8.81
C SER A 100 -1.85 11.65 -8.87
N ASP A 101 -2.47 11.74 -10.06
CA ASP A 101 -3.69 12.52 -10.19
C ASP A 101 -4.82 12.05 -9.29
N ASN A 102 -4.85 10.75 -9.01
CA ASN A 102 -5.94 10.05 -8.34
C ASN A 102 -5.52 9.40 -7.02
N THR A 103 -4.25 9.55 -6.59
CA THR A 103 -3.75 8.94 -5.35
C THR A 103 -2.97 9.96 -4.52
N VAL A 104 -3.37 10.07 -3.26
CA VAL A 104 -2.77 10.94 -2.25
C VAL A 104 -2.38 10.06 -1.05
N ILE A 105 -1.23 10.35 -0.46
CA ILE A 105 -0.80 9.76 0.80
C ILE A 105 -0.78 10.83 1.88
N THR A 106 -1.31 10.49 3.05
CA THR A 106 -1.45 11.39 4.18
C THR A 106 -0.94 10.71 5.43
N THR A 107 -0.14 11.43 6.22
CA THR A 107 0.45 10.93 7.48
C THR A 107 -0.11 11.59 8.72
N SER A 108 -0.99 12.57 8.54
CA SER A 108 -1.68 13.28 9.61
C SER A 108 -2.91 12.50 10.10
N ARG A 109 -3.39 12.89 11.30
CA ARG A 109 -4.54 12.25 11.94
C ARG A 109 -5.89 12.86 11.52
N ASP A 110 -5.89 14.02 10.91
CA ASP A 110 -7.10 14.72 10.43
C ASP A 110 -7.87 13.91 9.38
N VAL A 111 -7.20 13.16 8.51
CA VAL A 111 -7.87 12.23 7.59
C VAL A 111 -8.60 11.11 8.35
N LEU A 112 -8.03 10.64 9.47
CA LEU A 112 -8.67 9.64 10.33
C LEU A 112 -9.94 10.20 10.98
N GLU A 113 -9.95 11.49 11.31
CA GLU A 113 -11.13 12.18 11.84
C GLU A 113 -12.28 12.26 10.83
N THR A 114 -11.96 12.32 9.54
CA THR A 114 -13.00 12.29 8.48
C THR A 114 -13.55 10.90 8.18
N LEU A 115 -12.87 9.83 8.60
CA LEU A 115 -13.33 8.47 8.34
C LEU A 115 -14.65 8.20 9.07
N GLY A 116 -15.64 7.72 8.33
CA GLY A 116 -17.00 7.53 8.84
C GLY A 116 -17.90 8.76 8.75
N THR A 117 -17.42 9.87 8.20
CA THR A 117 -18.23 11.07 7.93
C THR A 117 -18.51 11.25 6.43
N GLN A 118 -19.43 12.15 6.07
CA GLN A 118 -19.67 12.55 4.68
C GLN A 118 -18.44 13.20 3.99
N GLN A 119 -17.43 13.61 4.77
CA GLN A 119 -16.20 14.22 4.26
C GLN A 119 -15.11 13.18 3.95
N GLN A 120 -15.37 11.88 4.21
CA GLN A 120 -14.42 10.82 3.89
C GLN A 120 -14.12 10.80 2.38
N PRO A 121 -12.85 10.58 1.98
CA PRO A 121 -12.52 10.26 0.59
C PRO A 121 -13.28 9.03 0.09
N SER A 122 -13.58 9.01 -1.22
CA SER A 122 -14.32 7.90 -1.85
C SER A 122 -13.66 6.55 -1.57
N ASP A 123 -12.34 6.48 -1.75
CA ASP A 123 -11.55 5.30 -1.43
C ASP A 123 -10.44 5.66 -0.42
N VAL A 124 -10.29 4.80 0.58
CA VAL A 124 -9.29 4.93 1.66
C VAL A 124 -8.69 3.56 1.97
N LEU A 125 -7.37 3.55 2.14
CA LEU A 125 -6.58 2.44 2.64
C LEU A 125 -5.67 2.95 3.76
N VAL A 126 -5.72 2.31 4.92
CA VAL A 126 -4.86 2.64 6.06
C VAL A 126 -3.80 1.56 6.19
N ALA A 127 -2.54 1.96 6.29
CA ALA A 127 -1.40 1.09 6.52
C ALA A 127 -0.57 1.59 7.71
N LEU A 128 0.07 0.68 8.43
CA LEU A 128 1.06 1.01 9.47
C LEU A 128 2.46 0.67 8.99
N GLY A 129 3.37 1.61 9.17
CA GLY A 129 4.73 1.51 8.67
C GLY A 129 4.84 1.63 7.16
N TYR A 130 6.08 1.59 6.70
CA TYR A 130 6.44 1.67 5.29
C TYR A 130 7.68 0.83 5.01
N ALA A 131 7.90 0.54 3.73
CA ALA A 131 9.14 -0.02 3.23
C ALA A 131 9.94 1.11 2.57
N SER A 132 11.25 1.12 2.82
CA SER A 132 12.17 1.96 2.08
C SER A 132 13.28 1.13 1.48
N TRP A 133 13.79 1.61 0.35
CA TRP A 133 14.97 1.09 -0.31
C TRP A 133 16.03 2.18 -0.29
N ASP A 134 17.24 1.78 0.08
CA ASP A 134 18.41 2.64 -0.04
C ASP A 134 18.74 2.91 -1.52
N LYS A 135 19.58 3.91 -1.76
CA LYS A 135 20.06 4.29 -3.08
C LYS A 135 20.61 3.08 -3.86
N GLY A 136 19.98 2.76 -4.99
CA GLY A 136 20.40 1.67 -5.88
C GLY A 136 19.96 0.28 -5.42
N GLN A 137 19.38 0.14 -4.23
CA GLN A 137 18.94 -1.15 -3.69
C GLN A 137 17.76 -1.70 -4.50
N LEU A 138 16.74 -0.88 -4.76
CA LEU A 138 15.57 -1.31 -5.53
C LEU A 138 15.96 -1.75 -6.93
N GLU A 139 16.86 -1.02 -7.60
CA GLU A 139 17.37 -1.38 -8.92
C GLU A 139 18.12 -2.70 -8.90
N GLN A 140 18.93 -2.96 -7.87
CA GLN A 140 19.62 -4.23 -7.72
C GLN A 140 18.63 -5.38 -7.52
N GLU A 141 17.63 -5.21 -6.66
CA GLU A 141 16.59 -6.22 -6.44
C GLU A 141 15.75 -6.50 -7.70
N LEU A 142 15.53 -5.48 -8.55
CA LEU A 142 14.91 -5.66 -9.87
C LEU A 142 15.81 -6.46 -10.82
N LEU A 143 17.12 -6.21 -10.83
CA LEU A 143 18.08 -6.99 -11.62
C LEU A 143 18.17 -8.45 -11.15
N ASP A 144 18.05 -8.67 -9.85
CA ASP A 144 18.06 -10.00 -9.24
C ASP A 144 16.72 -10.74 -9.39
N ASN A 145 15.76 -10.17 -10.13
CA ASN A 145 14.40 -10.70 -10.33
C ASN A 145 13.68 -10.98 -9.00
N ALA A 146 13.91 -10.17 -7.97
CA ALA A 146 13.16 -10.25 -6.72
C ALA A 146 11.75 -9.62 -6.85
N TRP A 147 11.62 -8.61 -7.72
CA TRP A 147 10.39 -7.85 -7.94
C TRP A 147 10.02 -7.78 -9.42
N LEU A 148 8.72 -7.82 -9.69
CA LEU A 148 8.14 -7.39 -10.96
C LEU A 148 7.53 -5.99 -10.79
N THR A 149 7.60 -5.15 -11.81
CA THR A 149 7.01 -3.81 -11.80
C THR A 149 5.75 -3.77 -12.65
N ALA A 150 4.70 -3.13 -12.16
CA ALA A 150 3.48 -2.88 -12.91
C ALA A 150 2.99 -1.45 -12.67
N PRO A 151 2.34 -0.79 -13.64
CA PRO A 151 1.69 0.50 -13.39
C PRO A 151 0.63 0.35 -12.30
N ALA A 152 0.51 1.34 -11.42
CA ALA A 152 -0.50 1.28 -10.38
C ALA A 152 -1.92 1.40 -10.96
N ASP A 153 -2.81 0.54 -10.47
CA ASP A 153 -4.22 0.54 -10.83
C ASP A 153 -5.08 0.75 -9.57
N LEU A 154 -6.01 1.70 -9.64
CA LEU A 154 -6.87 2.09 -8.51
C LEU A 154 -7.83 0.97 -8.10
N ASN A 155 -8.27 0.13 -9.03
CA ASN A 155 -9.12 -1.00 -8.71
C ASN A 155 -8.33 -2.05 -7.92
N ILE A 156 -7.05 -2.29 -8.25
CA ILE A 156 -6.18 -3.16 -7.44
C ILE A 156 -5.90 -2.54 -6.06
N LEU A 157 -5.70 -1.23 -5.99
CA LEU A 157 -5.36 -0.53 -4.75
C LEU A 157 -6.53 -0.47 -3.75
N PHE A 158 -7.76 -0.26 -4.24
CA PHE A 158 -8.91 0.02 -3.37
C PHE A 158 -10.05 -1.02 -3.46
N LYS A 159 -10.33 -1.57 -4.63
CA LYS A 159 -11.53 -2.41 -4.86
C LYS A 159 -11.26 -3.91 -4.82
N THR A 160 -10.06 -4.33 -5.21
CA THR A 160 -9.69 -5.74 -5.33
C THR A 160 -9.50 -6.35 -3.93
N PRO A 161 -10.06 -7.54 -3.67
CA PRO A 161 -9.85 -8.25 -2.41
C PRO A 161 -8.36 -8.43 -2.11
N ILE A 162 -7.98 -8.20 -0.86
CA ILE A 162 -6.59 -8.18 -0.39
C ILE A 162 -5.81 -9.43 -0.85
N ALA A 163 -6.42 -10.60 -0.73
CA ALA A 163 -5.82 -11.88 -1.11
C ALA A 163 -5.57 -12.03 -2.63
N GLU A 164 -6.32 -11.31 -3.46
CA GLU A 164 -6.21 -11.38 -4.92
C GLU A 164 -5.26 -10.34 -5.50
N ARG A 165 -4.97 -9.24 -4.77
CA ARG A 165 -4.14 -8.13 -5.26
C ARG A 165 -2.80 -8.58 -5.83
N TRP A 166 -2.15 -9.57 -5.22
CA TRP A 166 -0.88 -10.11 -5.71
C TRP A 166 -0.99 -10.75 -7.09
N ARG A 167 -2.04 -11.54 -7.32
CA ARG A 167 -2.28 -12.18 -8.62
C ARG A 167 -2.75 -11.15 -9.65
N GLU A 168 -3.70 -10.29 -9.29
CA GLU A 168 -4.27 -9.31 -10.22
C GLU A 168 -3.23 -8.26 -10.64
N ALA A 169 -2.31 -7.87 -9.74
CA ALA A 169 -1.20 -7.00 -10.09
C ALA A 169 -0.25 -7.64 -11.12
N ALA A 170 0.07 -8.93 -10.97
CA ALA A 170 0.90 -9.65 -11.96
C ALA A 170 0.20 -9.77 -13.34
N LYS A 171 -1.12 -9.93 -13.34
CA LYS A 171 -1.90 -9.96 -14.59
C LYS A 171 -1.86 -8.65 -15.37
N LEU A 172 -1.63 -7.50 -14.71
CA LEU A 172 -1.50 -6.20 -15.41
C LEU A 172 -0.37 -6.21 -16.44
N ILE A 173 0.68 -6.99 -16.19
CA ILE A 173 1.83 -7.14 -17.09
C ILE A 173 1.75 -8.42 -17.93
N GLY A 174 0.59 -9.08 -17.95
CA GLY A 174 0.35 -10.30 -18.71
C GLY A 174 0.98 -11.57 -18.12
N ILE A 175 1.37 -11.54 -16.84
CA ILE A 175 2.04 -12.64 -16.17
C ILE A 175 1.08 -13.36 -15.23
N ASP A 176 1.00 -14.69 -15.36
CA ASP A 176 0.37 -15.53 -14.34
C ASP A 176 1.43 -16.00 -13.33
N ILE A 177 1.54 -15.23 -12.24
CA ILE A 177 2.54 -15.44 -11.18
C ILE A 177 2.42 -16.80 -10.48
N LEU A 178 1.27 -17.48 -10.60
CA LEU A 178 1.07 -18.82 -10.04
C LEU A 178 1.75 -19.91 -10.89
N THR A 179 1.99 -19.63 -12.17
CA THR A 179 2.64 -20.54 -13.12
C THR A 179 4.15 -20.33 -13.21
N MET A 180 4.67 -19.28 -12.59
CA MET A 180 6.11 -18.99 -12.60
C MET A 180 6.87 -20.02 -11.76
N PRO A 181 7.89 -20.69 -12.32
CA PRO A 181 8.74 -21.59 -11.56
C PRO A 181 9.47 -20.81 -10.46
N GLY A 182 9.47 -21.33 -9.23
CA GLY A 182 10.09 -20.69 -8.06
C GLY A 182 11.62 -20.64 -8.08
N VAL A 183 12.26 -20.98 -9.20
CA VAL A 183 13.70 -20.94 -9.40
C VAL A 183 13.93 -20.26 -10.74
N ALA A 184 14.54 -19.08 -10.72
CA ALA A 184 15.17 -18.52 -11.91
C ALA A 184 16.29 -19.48 -12.30
N GLY A 185 16.07 -20.27 -13.34
CA GLY A 185 17.11 -21.11 -13.93
C GLY A 185 18.19 -20.22 -14.52
N HIS A 186 19.29 -20.03 -13.79
CA HIS A 186 20.54 -19.63 -14.40
C HIS A 186 21.05 -20.85 -15.18
N ALA A 187 21.05 -20.76 -16.50
CA ALA A 187 21.81 -21.62 -17.39
C ALA A 187 23.10 -20.91 -17.81
#